data_AF-C6K7X7-F1
#
_entry.id   AF-C6K7X7-F1
#
_cell.length_a   1.000
_cell.length_b   1.000
_cell.length_c   1.000
_cell.angle_alpha   90.00
_cell.angle_beta   90.00
_cell.angle_gamma   90.00
#
_symmetry.space_group_name_H-M   'P 1'
#
loop_
_entity.id
_entity.type
_entity.pdbx_description
1 polymer ?
#
loop_
_entity_poly.entity_id
_entity_poly.type
_entity_poly.pdbx_seq_one_letter_code
_entity_poly.pdbx_strand_id
1 'polypeptide(L)' 'SPQSYEELQTQRVMANVRERQRTQSLNEAFAALRKIIPTLPSDKLSKIQTLKLAARYIDFLYQVLQ' A
#
# COMPACT_ATOMS: atom_id res chain seq x y z
N SER A 1 16.30 -32.46 18.13
CA SER A 1 15.08 -32.84 18.87
C SER A 1 13.86 -32.30 18.13
N PRO A 2 12.71 -32.99 18.12
CA PRO A 2 11.48 -32.55 17.44
C PRO A 2 11.06 -31.11 17.78
N GLN A 3 11.32 -30.68 19.02
CA GLN A 3 11.04 -29.33 19.53
C GLN A 3 11.71 -28.20 18.72
N SER A 4 12.91 -28.41 18.19
CA SER A 4 13.63 -27.38 17.43
C SER A 4 12.99 -27.10 16.07
N TYR A 5 12.28 -28.07 15.48
CA TYR A 5 11.53 -27.87 14.23
C TYR A 5 10.25 -27.05 14.45
N GLU A 6 9.55 -27.27 15.56
CA GLU A 6 8.35 -26.50 15.92
C GLU A 6 8.67 -25.03 16.22
N GLU A 7 9.79 -24.76 16.88
CA GLU A 7 10.29 -23.40 17.13
C GLU A 7 10.58 -22.67 15.80
N LEU A 8 11.25 -23.34 14.86
CA LEU A 8 11.53 -22.80 13.52
C LEU A 8 10.23 -22.53 12.74
N GLN A 9 9.23 -23.41 12.81
CA GLN A 9 7.94 -23.16 12.16
C GLN A 9 7.21 -21.97 12.80
N THR A 10 7.21 -21.88 14.14
CA THR A 10 6.61 -20.76 14.87
C THR A 10 7.26 -19.44 14.46
N GLN A 11 8.59 -19.39 14.37
CA GLN A 11 9.31 -18.19 13.95
C GLN A 11 8.96 -17.77 12.52
N ARG A 12 8.82 -18.73 11.59
CA ARG A 12 8.39 -18.46 10.21
C ARG A 12 6.96 -17.92 10.15
N VAL A 13 6.04 -18.51 10.93
CA VAL A 13 4.65 -18.04 11.00
C VAL A 13 4.61 -16.61 11.53
N MET A 14 5.34 -16.30 12.59
CA MET A 14 5.43 -14.94 13.14
C MET A 14 6.01 -13.94 12.14
N ALA A 15 7.04 -14.32 11.38
CA ALA A 15 7.62 -13.49 10.33
C ALA A 15 6.60 -13.19 9.21
N ASN A 16 5.84 -14.21 8.79
CA ASN A 16 4.78 -14.05 7.78
C ASN A 16 3.65 -13.14 8.26
N VAL A 17 3.25 -13.25 9.53
CA VAL A 17 2.24 -12.36 10.13
C VAL A 17 2.71 -10.91 10.11
N ARG A 18 3.96 -10.64 10.51
CA ARG A 18 4.53 -9.29 10.47
C ARG A 18 4.56 -8.71 9.06
N GLU A 19 5.00 -9.49 8.07
CA GLU A 19 5.06 -9.01 6.69
C GLU A 19 3.67 -8.76 6.10
N ARG A 20 2.67 -9.57 6.47
CA ARG A 20 1.28 -9.35 6.11
C ARG A 20 0.75 -8.04 6.70
N GLN A 21 1.01 -7.77 7.98
CA GLN A 21 0.62 -6.51 8.63
C GLN A 21 1.29 -5.28 7.98
N ARG A 22 2.58 -5.40 7.63
CA ARG A 22 3.32 -4.35 6.91
C ARG A 22 2.68 -4.08 5.54
N THR A 23 2.37 -5.13 4.79
CA THR A 23 1.73 -5.02 3.47
C THR A 23 0.31 -4.46 3.58
N GLN A 24 -0.44 -4.83 4.61
CA GLN A 24 -1.77 -4.28 4.88
C GLN A 24 -1.70 -2.77 5.13
N SER A 25 -0.80 -2.32 6.01
CA SER A 25 -0.59 -0.89 6.30
C SER A 25 -0.26 -0.10 5.03
N LEU A 26 0.57 -0.67 4.14
CA LEU A 26 0.88 -0.07 2.83
C LEU A 26 -0.34 0.01 1.92
N ASN A 27 -1.18 -1.03 1.88
CA ASN A 27 -2.39 -1.03 1.07
C ASN A 27 -3.43 -0.02 1.58
N GLU A 28 -3.53 0.17 2.90
CA GLU A 28 -4.36 1.19 3.53
C GLU A 28 -3.90 2.60 3.15
N ALA A 29 -2.59 2.88 3.19
CA ALA A 29 -2.02 4.14 2.71
C ALA A 29 -2.33 4.40 1.22
N PHE A 30 -2.21 3.37 0.37
CA PHE A 30 -2.60 3.45 -1.05
C PHE A 30 -4.10 3.71 -1.23
N ALA A 31 -4.96 3.15 -0.38
CA ALA A 31 -6.40 3.40 -0.42
C ALA A 31 -6.71 4.85 0.00
N ALA A 32 -6.04 5.36 1.03
CA ALA A 32 -6.15 6.77 1.45
C ALA A 32 -5.71 7.72 0.33
N LEU A 33 -4.57 7.44 -0.32
CA LEU A 33 -4.07 8.24 -1.44
C LEU A 33 -5.08 8.28 -2.60
N ARG A 34 -5.68 7.13 -2.97
CA ARG A 34 -6.70 7.07 -4.02
C ARG A 34 -7.94 7.93 -3.75
N LYS A 35 -8.33 8.11 -2.49
CA LYS A 35 -9.49 8.93 -2.13
C LYS A 35 -9.28 10.43 -2.40
N ILE A 36 -8.03 10.88 -2.38
CA ILE A 36 -7.66 12.29 -2.55
C ILE A 36 -7.45 12.62 -4.03
N ILE A 37 -7.00 11.64 -4.81
CA ILE A 37 -6.78 11.81 -6.24
C ILE A 37 -8.14 11.92 -6.96
N PRO A 38 -8.35 12.93 -7.81
CA PRO A 38 -9.59 13.04 -8.59
C PRO A 38 -9.70 11.92 -9.64
N THR A 39 -10.71 11.04 -9.50
CA THR A 39 -11.01 9.93 -10.40
C THR A 39 -12.52 9.73 -10.56
N LEU A 40 -12.94 8.95 -11.57
CA LEU A 40 -14.33 8.52 -11.65
C LEU A 40 -14.61 7.39 -10.63
N PRO A 41 -15.85 7.25 -10.12
CA PRO A 41 -16.19 6.23 -9.11
C PRO A 41 -15.93 4.78 -9.54
N SER A 42 -15.92 4.51 -10.85
CA SER A 42 -15.66 3.18 -11.42
C SER A 42 -14.18 2.85 -11.62
N ASP A 43 -13.29 3.82 -11.44
CA ASP A 43 -11.88 3.65 -11.82
C ASP A 43 -11.12 2.78 -10.82
N LYS A 44 -10.84 1.53 -11.20
CA LYS A 44 -9.93 0.68 -10.45
C LYS A 44 -8.48 1.04 -10.79
N LEU A 45 -7.89 1.91 -9.98
CA LEU A 45 -6.48 2.30 -10.13
C LEU A 45 -5.49 1.25 -9.57
N SER A 46 -4.57 0.80 -10.42
CA SER A 46 -3.38 0.06 -9.98
C SER A 46 -2.47 0.93 -9.10
N LYS A 47 -1.53 0.31 -8.37
CA LYS A 47 -0.57 1.04 -7.52
C LYS A 47 0.25 2.05 -8.34
N ILE A 48 0.76 1.64 -9.50
CA ILE A 48 1.54 2.53 -10.37
C ILE A 48 0.71 3.68 -10.93
N GLN A 49 -0.53 3.43 -11.35
CA GLN A 49 -1.42 4.50 -11.83
C GLN A 49 -1.74 5.49 -10.71
N THR A 50 -1.97 4.99 -9.49
CA THR A 50 -2.20 5.83 -8.30
C THR A 50 -1.04 6.80 -8.07
N LEU A 51 0.21 6.31 -8.09
CA LEU A 51 1.39 7.16 -7.92
C LEU A 51 1.56 8.18 -9.04
N LYS A 52 1.39 7.76 -10.30
CA LYS A 52 1.49 8.67 -11.45
C LYS A 52 0.42 9.76 -11.43
N LEU A 53 -0.81 9.42 -11.04
CA LEU A 53 -1.90 10.37 -10.99
C LEU A 53 -1.76 11.32 -9.78
N ALA A 54 -1.26 10.83 -8.65
CA ALA A 54 -0.92 11.68 -7.51
C ALA A 54 0.12 12.74 -7.87
N ALA A 55 1.22 12.35 -8.52
CA ALA A 55 2.27 13.28 -8.94
C ALA A 55 1.71 14.36 -9.88
N ARG A 56 0.98 13.95 -10.93
CA ARG A 56 0.32 14.89 -11.85
C ARG A 56 -0.68 15.80 -11.16
N TYR A 57 -1.38 15.31 -10.14
CA TYR A 57 -2.34 16.12 -9.41
C TYR A 57 -1.65 17.18 -8.55
N ILE A 58 -0.52 16.85 -7.92
CA ILE A 58 0.33 17.83 -7.22
C ILE A 58 0.82 18.91 -8.19
N ASP A 59 1.36 18.51 -9.35
CA ASP A 59 1.84 19.45 -10.37
C ASP A 59 0.72 20.37 -10.88
N PHE A 60 -0.47 19.81 -11.10
CA PHE A 60 -1.65 20.56 -11.51
C PHE A 60 -2.06 21.60 -10.46
N LEU A 61 -2.15 21.21 -9.19
CA LEU A 61 -2.48 22.14 -8.10
C LEU A 61 -1.43 23.25 -7.97
N TYR A 62 -0.15 22.93 -8.17
CA TYR A 62 0.93 23.92 -8.17
C TYR A 62 0.76 24.94 -9.29
N GLN A 63 0.39 24.51 -10.50
CA GLN A 63 0.13 25.40 -11.64
C GLN A 63 -1.10 26.29 -11.43
N VAL A 64 -2.15 25.79 -10.79
CA VAL A 64 -3.38 26.58 -10.50
C VAL A 64 -3.12 27.68 -9.47
N LEU A 65 -2.11 27.53 -8.62
CA LEU A 65 -1.74 28.52 -7.60
C LEU A 65 -0.76 29.60 -8.11
N GLN A 66 -0.31 29.51 -9.37
CA GLN A 66 0.47 30.56 -10.05
C GLN A 66 -0.46 31.58 -10.71
#